data_AF-A0ABD1RBA2-F1
#
_entry.id   AF-A0ABD1RBA2-F1
#
_cell.length_a   1.000
_cell.length_b   1.000
_cell.length_c   1.000
_cell.angle_alpha   90.00
_cell.angle_beta   90.00
_cell.angle_gamma   90.00
#
_symmetry.space_group_name_H-M   'P 1'
#
loop_
_entity.id
_entity.type
_entity.pdbx_description
1 polymer ?
#
loop_
_entity_poly.entity_id
_entity_poly.type
_entity_poly.pdbx_seq_one_letter_code
_entity_poly.pdbx_strand_id
1 'polypeptide(L)'
;MKGFLGKAEAEIINAQAQEGVALSMVKELTEYFHGGSAKEEARPFRIFMVVRDFLSILDKVCKDVGKINERTMVNSGRQIQMPVNSSLPQVFLGLNERQQYSISSSDDESSSST
;
A
#
# COMPACT_ATOMS: atom_id res chain seq x y z
N MET A 1 43.15 -20.81 24.18
CA MET A 1 42.02 -20.42 25.06
C MET A 1 41.94 -18.92 25.33
N LYS A 2 43.01 -18.23 25.77
CA LYS A 2 42.94 -16.79 26.13
C LYS A 2 42.41 -15.86 25.02
N GLY A 3 42.84 -16.04 23.77
CA GLY A 3 42.35 -15.22 22.64
C GLY A 3 40.88 -15.45 22.31
N PHE A 4 40.36 -16.67 22.49
CA PHE A 4 38.94 -16.97 22.33
C PHE A 4 38.11 -16.30 23.43
N LEU A 5 38.54 -16.40 24.70
CA LEU A 5 37.84 -15.74 25.81
C LEU A 5 37.76 -14.22 25.63
N GLY A 6 38.88 -13.56 25.29
CA GLY A 6 38.89 -12.11 25.09
C GLY A 6 37.99 -11.66 23.93
N LYS A 7 37.93 -12.44 22.84
CA LYS A 7 37.01 -12.16 21.74
C LYS A 7 35.55 -12.35 22.15
N ALA A 8 35.24 -13.44 22.87
CA ALA A 8 33.89 -13.71 23.35
C ALA A 8 33.40 -12.63 24.31
N GLU A 9 34.27 -12.15 25.22
CA GLU A 9 33.96 -11.05 26.14
C GLU A 9 33.62 -9.76 25.38
N ALA A 10 34.42 -9.39 24.38
CA ALA A 10 34.15 -8.23 23.55
C ALA A 10 32.84 -8.35 22.76
N GLU A 11 32.54 -9.54 22.20
CA GLU A 11 31.30 -9.80 21.48
C GLU A 11 30.07 -9.73 22.40
N ILE A 12 30.16 -10.23 23.64
CA ILE A 12 29.08 -10.13 24.64
C ILE A 12 28.78 -8.67 24.96
N ILE A 13 29.82 -7.86 25.24
CA ILE A 13 29.66 -6.43 25.55
C ILE A 13 28.99 -5.71 24.38
N ASN A 14 29.43 -6.00 23.15
CA ASN A 14 28.84 -5.42 21.96
C ASN A 14 27.37 -5.83 21.79
N ALA A 15 27.04 -7.11 21.99
CA ALA A 15 25.67 -7.60 21.89
C ALA A 15 24.75 -6.92 22.92
N GLN A 16 25.21 -6.76 24.16
CA GLN A 16 24.47 -6.06 25.22
C GLN A 16 24.24 -4.58 24.89
N ALA A 17 25.23 -3.91 24.29
CA ALA A 17 25.09 -2.53 23.85
C ALA A 17 24.02 -2.41 22.74
N GLN A 18 24.04 -3.31 21.75
CA GLN A 18 23.04 -3.33 20.68
C GLN A 18 21.64 -3.66 21.19
N GLU A 19 21.52 -4.59 22.15
CA GLU A 19 20.26 -4.89 22.83
C GLU A 19 19.70 -3.64 23.52
N GLY A 20 20.53 -2.91 24.28
CA GLY A 20 20.12 -1.68 24.96
C GLY A 20 19.61 -0.62 23.98
N VAL A 21 20.30 -0.41 22.86
CA VAL A 21 19.86 0.51 21.81
C VAL A 21 18.52 0.05 21.21
N ALA A 22 18.39 -1.22 20.86
CA ALA A 22 17.17 -1.76 20.28
C ALA A 22 15.96 -1.61 21.22
N LEU A 23 16.13 -1.94 22.51
CA LEU A 23 15.08 -1.78 23.51
C LEU A 23 14.69 -0.32 23.73
N SER A 24 15.66 0.61 23.68
CA SER A 24 15.38 2.04 23.77
C SER A 24 14.50 2.51 22.60
N MET A 25 14.80 2.07 21.38
CA MET A 25 13.99 2.40 20.20
C MET A 25 12.58 1.82 20.29
N VAL A 26 12.44 0.58 20.77
CA VAL A 26 11.12 -0.04 20.98
C VAL A 26 10.32 0.74 22.00
N LYS A 27 10.96 1.22 23.08
CA LYS A 27 10.31 2.06 24.09
C LYS A 27 9.81 3.37 23.49
N GLU A 28 10.66 4.07 22.75
CA GLU A 28 10.30 5.33 22.07
C GLU A 28 9.11 5.15 21.12
N LEU A 29 9.14 4.12 20.27
CA LEU A 29 8.03 3.78 19.37
C LEU A 29 6.75 3.45 20.13
N THR A 30 6.87 2.64 21.18
CA THR A 30 5.72 2.24 22.00
C THR A 30 5.10 3.46 22.67
N GLU A 31 5.92 4.37 23.21
CA GLU A 31 5.48 5.61 23.83
C GLU A 31 4.82 6.55 22.82
N TYR A 32 5.37 6.67 21.61
CA TYR A 32 4.79 7.47 20.54
C TYR A 32 3.36 7.02 20.17
N PHE A 33 3.13 5.71 20.00
CA PHE A 33 1.83 5.20 19.58
C PHE A 33 0.84 4.95 20.73
N HIS A 34 1.32 4.62 21.93
CA HIS A 34 0.47 4.18 23.04
C HIS A 34 0.51 5.09 24.27
N GLY A 35 1.30 6.18 24.23
CA GLY A 35 1.34 7.26 25.22
C GLY A 35 1.58 6.78 26.65
N GLY A 36 2.85 6.61 27.06
CA GLY A 36 3.29 6.42 28.45
C GLY A 36 2.52 5.42 29.32
N SER A 37 1.71 4.55 28.72
CA SER A 37 0.73 3.79 29.48
C SER A 37 1.44 2.63 30.16
N ALA A 38 1.46 2.65 31.49
CA ALA A 38 2.09 1.62 32.32
C ALA A 38 1.64 0.17 32.01
N LYS A 39 0.52 0.00 31.28
CA LYS A 39 0.04 -1.29 30.81
C LYS A 39 0.75 -1.80 29.55
N GLU A 40 1.19 -0.94 28.64
CA GLU A 40 1.89 -1.36 27.41
C GLU A 40 3.37 -1.64 27.68
N GLU A 41 3.96 -1.00 28.70
CA GLU A 41 5.30 -1.32 29.19
C GLU A 41 5.45 -2.80 29.60
N ALA A 42 4.34 -3.47 29.94
CA ALA A 42 4.32 -4.91 30.24
C ALA A 42 4.49 -5.80 28.99
N ARG A 43 4.33 -5.27 27.77
CA ARG A 43 4.42 -6.00 26.49
C ARG A 43 5.00 -5.14 25.35
N PRO A 44 6.25 -4.66 25.48
CA PRO A 44 6.84 -3.66 24.58
C PRO A 44 6.94 -4.13 23.11
N PHE A 45 6.99 -5.44 22.85
CA PHE A 45 7.07 -5.98 21.49
C PHE A 45 5.73 -6.11 20.77
N ARG A 46 4.61 -5.81 21.44
CA ARG A 46 3.27 -5.92 20.84
C ARG A 46 3.09 -4.97 19.65
N ILE A 47 3.79 -3.83 19.65
CA ILE A 47 3.81 -2.88 18.52
C ILE A 47 4.14 -3.60 17.18
N PHE A 48 5.07 -4.55 17.18
CA PHE A 48 5.44 -5.28 15.97
C PHE A 48 4.31 -6.17 15.44
N MET A 49 3.56 -6.83 16.34
CA MET A 49 2.40 -7.62 15.95
C MET A 49 1.31 -6.74 15.35
N VAL A 50 1.03 -5.60 15.99
CA VAL A 50 0.02 -4.64 15.53
C VAL A 50 0.36 -4.15 14.12
N VAL A 51 1.61 -3.71 13.90
CA VAL A 51 2.07 -3.24 12.59
C VAL A 51 1.97 -4.34 11.53
N ARG A 52 2.45 -5.56 11.83
CA ARG A 52 2.37 -6.71 10.90
C ARG A 52 0.92 -6.99 10.49
N ASP A 53 0.02 -7.07 11.46
CA ASP A 53 -1.37 -7.45 11.22
C ASP A 53 -2.11 -6.33 10.47
N PHE A 54 -1.86 -5.07 10.83
CA PHE A 54 -2.39 -3.91 10.12
C PHE A 54 -1.99 -3.91 8.64
N LEU A 55 -0.69 -4.08 8.34
CA LEU A 55 -0.19 -4.11 6.96
C LEU A 55 -0.77 -5.29 6.17
N SER A 56 -0.94 -6.44 6.81
CA SER A 56 -1.56 -7.62 6.17
C SER A 56 -3.03 -7.38 5.80
N ILE A 57 -3.78 -6.70 6.67
CA ILE A 57 -5.17 -6.31 6.41
C ILE A 57 -5.22 -5.27 5.29
N LEU A 58 -4.35 -4.26 5.34
CA LEU A 58 -4.27 -3.21 4.34
C LEU A 58 -3.99 -3.78 2.94
N ASP A 59 -3.01 -4.67 2.82
CA ASP A 59 -2.68 -5.38 1.58
C ASP A 59 -3.90 -6.14 1.03
N LYS A 60 -4.63 -6.85 1.88
CA LYS A 60 -5.85 -7.57 1.49
C LYS A 60 -6.92 -6.60 0.96
N VAL A 61 -7.18 -5.51 1.68
CA VAL A 61 -8.18 -4.50 1.29
C VAL A 61 -7.81 -3.87 -0.06
N CYS A 62 -6.55 -3.50 -0.27
CA CYS A 62 -6.09 -2.96 -1.55
C CYS A 62 -6.31 -3.95 -2.71
N LYS A 63 -6.01 -5.23 -2.50
CA LYS A 63 -6.26 -6.29 -3.50
C LYS A 63 -7.73 -6.46 -3.81
N ASP A 64 -8.59 -6.43 -2.80
CA ASP A 64 -10.03 -6.62 -2.99
C ASP A 64 -10.66 -5.42 -3.73
N VAL A 65 -10.24 -4.19 -3.41
CA VAL A 65 -10.64 -2.98 -4.14
C VAL A 65 -10.20 -3.04 -5.61
N GLY A 66 -8.96 -3.46 -5.87
CA GLY A 66 -8.45 -3.64 -7.23
C GLY A 66 -9.29 -4.62 -8.06
N LYS A 67 -9.67 -5.77 -7.47
CA LYS A 67 -10.52 -6.77 -8.13
C LYS A 67 -11.93 -6.26 -8.41
N ILE A 68 -12.51 -5.47 -7.51
CA ILE A 68 -13.84 -4.88 -7.71
C ILE A 68 -13.80 -3.88 -8.87
N ASN A 69 -12.76 -3.05 -8.94
CA ASN A 69 -12.55 -2.12 -10.04
C ASN A 69 -12.40 -2.84 -11.39
N GLU A 70 -11.60 -3.90 -11.44
CA GLU A 70 -11.44 -4.73 -12.65
C GLU A 70 -12.76 -5.35 -13.10
N ARG A 71 -13.51 -5.99 -12.19
CA ARG A 71 -14.82 -6.59 -12.51
C ARG A 71 -15.84 -5.57 -12.98
N THR A 72 -15.82 -4.36 -12.44
CA THR A 72 -16.75 -3.28 -12.82
C THR A 72 -16.45 -2.78 -14.24
N MET A 73 -15.17 -2.64 -14.61
CA MET A 73 -14.75 -2.25 -15.96
C MET A 73 -15.08 -3.33 -17.01
N VAL A 74 -14.91 -4.61 -16.67
CA VAL A 74 -15.19 -5.73 -17.58
C VAL A 74 -16.70 -5.95 -17.77
N ASN A 75 -17.53 -5.71 -16.74
CA ASN A 75 -18.99 -5.76 -16.85
C ASN A 75 -19.61 -4.53 -17.53
N SER A 76 -18.94 -3.37 -17.52
CA SER A 76 -19.39 -2.20 -18.30
C SER A 76 -19.17 -2.38 -19.81
N GLY A 77 -18.20 -3.21 -20.20
CA GLY A 77 -17.90 -3.52 -21.61
C GLY A 77 -18.82 -4.54 -22.27
N ARG A 78 -19.77 -5.14 -21.54
CA ARG A 78 -20.77 -6.07 -22.09
C ARG A 78 -22.14 -5.75 -21.49
N GLN A 79 -23.12 -5.45 -22.35
CA GLN A 79 -24.51 -5.03 -22.06
C GLN A 79 -24.58 -3.51 -21.83
N ILE A 80 -25.02 -2.69 -22.79
CA ILE A 80 -26.35 -2.76 -23.41
C ILE A 80 -26.22 -2.69 -24.94
N GLN A 81 -26.30 -3.84 -25.62
CA GLN A 81 -26.83 -3.83 -26.99
C GLN A 81 -28.32 -3.59 -26.85
N MET A 82 -28.77 -2.39 -27.22
CA MET A 82 -30.19 -2.08 -27.33
C MET A 82 -30.81 -3.06 -28.32
N PRO A 83 -31.94 -3.72 -28.00
CA PRO A 83 -32.66 -4.48 -29.02
C PRO A 83 -33.17 -3.45 -30.03
N VAL A 84 -32.55 -3.39 -31.21
CA VAL A 84 -33.11 -2.66 -32.35
C VAL A 84 -34.38 -3.43 -32.71
N ASN A 85 -35.51 -2.93 -32.20
CA ASN A 85 -36.83 -3.36 -32.62
C ASN A 85 -36.91 -3.17 -34.14
N SER A 86 -37.03 -4.30 -34.84
CA SER A 86 -37.28 -4.40 -36.27
C SER A 86 -38.69 -3.91 -36.60
N SER A 87 -38.90 -2.60 -36.62
CA SER A 87 -40.02 -1.97 -37.30
C SER A 87 -39.87 -0.44 -37.28
N LEU A 88 -39.18 0.11 -38.27
CA LEU A 88 -39.49 1.40 -38.93
C LEU A 88 -38.44 1.68 -40.02
N PRO A 89 -38.81 2.24 -41.18
CA PRO A 89 -37.90 2.41 -42.31
C PRO A 89 -36.79 3.42 -41.98
N GLN A 90 -35.53 3.03 -42.23
CA GLN A 90 -34.37 3.90 -42.19
C GLN A 90 -34.51 4.96 -43.27
N VAL A 91 -34.71 6.22 -42.86
CA VAL A 91 -34.66 7.36 -43.76
C VAL A 91 -33.53 8.28 -43.30
N PHE A 92 -32.59 8.47 -44.24
CA PHE A 92 -31.58 9.51 -44.33
C PHE A 92 -30.17 9.24 -43.75
N LEU A 93 -29.35 8.61 -44.61
CA LEU A 93 -27.92 8.88 -44.72
C LEU A 93 -27.74 10.31 -45.27
N GLY A 94 -27.12 11.20 -44.50
CA GLY A 94 -26.85 12.56 -44.97
C GLY A 94 -25.90 13.35 -44.07
N LEU A 95 -24.68 13.50 -44.58
CA LEU A 95 -23.73 14.62 -44.42
C LEU A 95 -22.49 14.41 -43.53
N ASN A 96 -21.38 14.41 -44.29
CA ASN A 96 -19.98 14.52 -43.98
C ASN A 96 -19.60 15.76 -43.13
N GLU A 97 -18.43 15.62 -42.49
CA GLU A 97 -17.39 16.65 -42.30
C GLU A 97 -17.74 17.92 -41.51
N ARG A 98 -17.18 18.05 -40.30
CA ARG A 98 -16.10 19.03 -40.03
C ARG A 98 -15.71 19.11 -38.54
N GLN A 99 -14.40 19.24 -38.36
CA GLN A 99 -13.67 19.93 -37.27
C GLN A 99 -13.47 19.16 -35.96
N GLN A 100 -12.27 18.60 -35.76
CA GLN A 100 -11.01 19.27 -35.33
C GLN A 100 -10.96 19.51 -33.82
N TYR A 101 -10.12 18.75 -33.13
CA TYR A 101 -9.14 19.24 -32.14
C TYR A 101 -8.39 18.03 -31.55
N SER A 102 -7.20 17.81 -32.10
CA SER A 102 -6.05 17.12 -31.50
C SER A 102 -5.76 17.70 -30.10
N ILE A 103 -5.34 16.93 -29.10
CA ILE A 103 -3.92 16.60 -28.89
C ILE A 103 -3.85 15.49 -27.83
N SER A 104 -3.07 14.45 -28.17
CA SER A 104 -2.47 13.50 -27.24
C SER A 104 -1.22 14.12 -26.62
N SER A 105 -1.06 14.04 -25.30
CA SER A 105 0.22 14.26 -24.58
C SER A 105 0.07 13.59 -23.21
N SER A 106 0.60 12.39 -22.95
CA SER A 106 2.01 11.97 -22.82
C SER A 106 2.71 12.67 -21.65
N ASP A 107 2.84 11.88 -20.58
CA ASP A 107 3.97 11.63 -19.69
C ASP A 107 4.56 12.69 -18.73
N ASP A 108 4.76 12.18 -17.51
CA ASP A 108 5.81 12.42 -16.50
C ASP A 108 6.00 13.80 -15.84
N GLU A 109 6.11 13.78 -14.50
CA GLU A 109 7.32 14.19 -13.76
C GLU A 109 7.13 14.12 -12.23
N SER A 110 7.85 13.18 -11.63
CA SER A 110 8.76 13.31 -10.48
C SER A 110 8.40 14.07 -9.19
N SER A 111 8.72 13.40 -8.08
CA SER A 111 8.80 13.84 -6.68
C SER A 111 9.78 15.00 -6.43
N SER A 112 9.51 15.84 -5.41
CA SER A 112 10.52 16.28 -4.41
C SER A 112 9.92 17.14 -3.28
N SER A 113 10.13 16.65 -2.05
CA SER A 113 10.51 17.31 -0.79
C SER A 113 10.42 18.82 -0.60
N THR A 114 9.80 19.21 0.52
CA THR A 114 10.38 20.08 1.56
C THR A 114 9.91 19.59 2.93
#